data_AF-A0A0C2GCA6-F1
#
_entry.id   AF-A0A0C2GCA6-F1
#
_cell.length_a   1.000
_cell.length_b   1.000
_cell.length_c   1.000
_cell.angle_alpha   90.00
_cell.angle_beta   90.00
_cell.angle_gamma   90.00
#
_symmetry.space_group_name_H-M   'P 1'
#
loop_
_entity.id
_entity.type
_entity.pdbx_description
1 polymer ?
#
loop_
_entity_poly.entity_id
_entity_poly.type
_entity_poly.pdbx_seq_one_letter_code
_entity_poly.pdbx_strand_id
1 'polypeptide(L)'
;MRTMKKVVFLLAKSRERVVQLGTFTIAITVVVTAQLRENRLTGSAQITNFNFTDRTGSLKMKQDSLDNLANLLKSILFQPFLNNALQKGITINIPTNGLFGLPINLIHPEIRIIEHGLYIATDLTISLSLLGVGGANVKI
;
A
#
# COMPACT_ATOMS: atom_id res chain seq x y z
N MET A 1 10.67 -8.25 5.74
CA MET A 1 11.49 -7.09 5.30
C MET A 1 11.40 -5.99 6.36
N ARG A 2 12.51 -5.61 7.00
CA ARG A 2 12.55 -4.61 8.10
C ARG A 2 13.09 -3.29 7.55
N THR A 3 12.22 -2.29 7.40
CA THR A 3 12.61 -0.96 6.87
C THR A 3 12.81 0.00 8.03
N MET A 4 14.05 0.45 8.28
CA MET A 4 14.31 1.55 9.22
C MET A 4 14.16 2.89 8.49
N LYS A 5 13.31 3.78 9.00
CA LYS A 5 13.12 5.13 8.44
C LYS A 5 13.45 6.19 9.50
N LYS A 6 14.31 7.14 9.14
CA LYS A 6 14.67 8.30 9.98
C LYS A 6 13.60 9.38 9.82
N VAL A 7 13.03 9.87 10.92
CA VAL A 7 12.05 10.96 10.93
C VAL A 7 12.56 12.05 11.86
N VAL A 8 12.55 13.29 11.38
CA VAL A 8 13.01 14.49 12.11
C VAL A 8 11.79 15.37 12.37
N PHE A 9 11.51 15.70 13.63
CA PHE A 9 10.45 16.65 14.00
C PHE A 9 11.03 18.06 14.16
N LEU A 10 10.42 19.03 13.48
CA LEU A 10 10.75 20.44 13.54
C LEU A 10 9.59 21.21 14.18
N LEU A 11 9.86 21.99 15.22
CA LEU A 11 8.86 22.83 15.87
C LEU A 11 9.13 24.28 15.44
N ALA A 12 8.23 24.83 14.61
CA ALA A 12 8.34 26.21 14.14
C ALA A 12 7.70 27.16 15.15
N LYS A 13 8.53 28.01 15.79
CA LYS A 13 8.05 29.13 16.61
C LYS A 13 7.84 30.34 15.69
N SER A 14 6.73 31.05 15.87
CA SER A 14 6.22 32.19 15.06
C SER A 14 7.19 33.38 14.85
N ARG A 15 8.45 33.29 15.32
CA ARG A 15 9.58 34.12 14.88
C ARG A 15 10.83 33.25 14.70
N GLU A 16 11.10 32.90 13.45
CA GLU A 16 12.41 32.74 12.80
C GLU A 16 13.54 31.86 13.40
N ARG A 17 13.29 30.86 14.24
CA ARG A 17 14.28 29.77 14.42
C ARG A 17 13.65 28.39 14.45
N VAL A 18 13.99 27.57 13.47
CA VAL A 18 13.77 26.12 13.51
C VAL A 18 14.72 25.55 14.54
N VAL A 19 14.21 25.16 15.71
CA VAL A 19 15.01 24.55 16.77
C VAL A 19 14.88 23.03 16.65
N GLN A 20 16.01 22.34 16.49
CA GLN A 20 16.05 20.88 16.55
C GLN A 20 15.89 20.43 18.00
N LEU A 21 14.76 19.79 18.31
CA LEU A 21 14.43 19.34 19.67
C LEU A 21 14.98 17.94 20.01
N GLY A 22 15.46 17.19 19.01
CA GLY A 22 15.98 15.85 19.21
C GLY A 22 16.08 15.01 17.95
N THR A 23 16.67 13.82 18.10
CA THR A 23 16.68 12.80 17.05
C THR A 23 16.04 11.51 17.56
N PHE A 24 14.96 11.10 16.88
CA PHE A 24 14.26 9.87 17.18
C PHE A 24 14.56 8.81 16.13
N THR A 25 14.60 7.56 16.57
CA THR A 25 14.56 6.40 15.70
C THR A 25 13.17 5.79 15.79
N ILE A 26 12.55 5.57 14.65
CA ILE A 26 11.25 4.91 14.57
C ILE A 26 11.45 3.53 13.93
N ALA A 27 11.05 2.49 14.65
CA ALA A 27 10.97 1.14 14.12
C ALA A 27 9.50 0.77 13.90
N ILE A 28 9.15 0.48 12.65
CA ILE A 28 7.77 0.13 12.26
C ILE A 28 7.78 -1.23 11.58
N THR A 29 6.87 -2.12 12.00
CA THR A 29 6.55 -3.36 11.29
C THR A 29 5.10 -3.29 10.84
N VAL A 30 4.87 -3.55 9.56
CA VAL A 30 3.55 -3.47 8.93
C VAL A 30 3.28 -4.79 8.20
N VAL A 31 2.11 -5.36 8.42
CA VAL A 31 1.54 -6.44 7.61
C VAL A 31 0.65 -5.79 6.56
N VAL A 32 0.87 -6.09 5.29
CA VAL A 32 0.09 -5.53 4.17
C VAL A 32 -0.68 -6.65 3.51
N THR A 33 -1.98 -6.44 3.29
CA THR A 33 -2.85 -7.32 2.51
C THR A 33 -3.27 -6.59 1.25
N ALA A 34 -3.08 -7.20 0.09
CA ALA A 34 -3.46 -6.63 -1.21
C ALA A 34 -4.62 -7.42 -1.83
N GLN A 35 -5.50 -6.73 -2.55
CA GLN A 35 -6.65 -7.29 -3.24
C GLN A 35 -6.88 -6.56 -4.57
N LEU A 36 -7.10 -7.30 -5.65
CA LEU A 36 -7.55 -6.75 -6.92
C LEU A 36 -9.07 -6.73 -6.92
N ARG A 37 -9.65 -5.55 -7.10
CA ARG A 37 -11.08 -5.40 -7.38
C ARG A 37 -11.21 -4.70 -8.72
N GLU A 38 -11.84 -5.39 -9.67
CA GLU A 38 -11.92 -4.96 -11.07
C GLU A 38 -10.52 -4.71 -11.65
N ASN A 39 -10.17 -3.44 -11.84
CA ASN A 39 -8.90 -2.97 -12.38
C ASN A 39 -8.05 -2.23 -11.32
N ARG A 40 -8.48 -2.22 -10.06
CA ARG A 40 -7.83 -1.45 -9.01
C ARG A 40 -7.22 -2.37 -7.96
N LEU A 41 -5.91 -2.29 -7.83
CA LEU A 41 -5.18 -2.92 -6.74
C LEU A 41 -5.37 -2.08 -5.49
N THR A 42 -6.16 -2.60 -4.56
CA THR A 42 -6.40 -2.00 -3.26
C THR A 42 -5.72 -2.82 -2.18
N GLY A 43 -5.61 -2.29 -0.97
CA GLY A 43 -5.10 -3.06 0.15
C GLY A 43 -5.45 -2.46 1.50
N SER A 44 -5.04 -3.18 2.53
CA SER A 44 -5.02 -2.73 3.91
C SER A 44 -3.64 -2.96 4.50
N ALA A 45 -3.27 -2.10 5.45
CA ALA A 45 -2.07 -2.27 6.25
C ALA A 45 -2.47 -2.45 7.69
N GLN A 46 -1.73 -3.25 8.44
CA GLN A 46 -1.84 -3.32 9.88
C GLN A 46 -0.45 -3.14 10.48
N ILE A 47 -0.29 -2.09 11.27
CA ILE A 47 0.95 -1.85 12.00
C ILE A 47 0.99 -2.85 13.16
N THR A 48 1.91 -3.80 13.15
CA THR A 48 2.07 -4.78 14.22
C THR A 48 3.01 -4.25 15.29
N ASN A 49 4.12 -3.62 14.89
CA ASN A 49 5.09 -3.02 15.80
C ASN A 49 5.32 -1.55 15.45
N PHE A 50 5.38 -0.71 16.46
CA PHE A 50 5.65 0.71 16.33
C PHE A 50 6.38 1.19 17.59
N ASN A 51 7.68 1.41 17.47
CA ASN A 51 8.55 1.79 18.59
C ASN A 51 9.26 3.10 18.27
N PHE A 52 9.27 4.01 19.24
CA PHE A 52 10.00 5.27 19.24
C PHE A 52 11.13 5.21 20.26
N THR A 53 12.36 5.42 19.80
CA THR A 53 13.53 5.51 20.69
C THR A 53 14.21 6.86 20.49
N ASP A 54 14.35 7.63 21.57
CA ASP A 54 15.15 8.86 21.56
C ASP A 54 16.63 8.49 21.62
N ARG A 55 17.39 8.80 20.55
CA ARG A 55 18.83 8.52 20.49
C ARG A 55 19.67 9.56 21.22
N THR A 56 19.11 10.76 21.41
CA THR A 56 19.82 11.93 21.92
C THR A 56 19.52 12.21 23.39
N GLY A 57 18.53 11.52 23.97
CA GLY A 57 18.03 11.78 25.33
C GLY A 57 17.48 13.20 25.50
N SER A 58 17.23 13.89 24.39
CA SER A 58 16.98 15.33 24.36
C SER A 58 15.58 15.68 24.83
N LEU A 59 14.63 14.74 24.75
CA LEU A 59 13.28 14.95 25.23
C LEU A 59 13.18 14.87 26.77
N LYS A 60 14.18 14.29 27.45
CA LYS A 60 14.11 13.94 28.89
C LYS A 60 12.84 13.17 29.27
N MET A 61 12.17 12.56 28.30
CA MET A 61 10.96 11.78 28.50
C MET A 61 11.34 10.35 28.87
N LYS A 62 10.57 9.77 29.80
CA LYS A 62 10.70 8.34 30.13
C LYS A 62 10.26 7.51 28.92
N GLN A 63 10.90 6.38 28.70
CA GLN A 63 10.57 5.48 27.58
C GLN A 63 9.09 5.07 27.59
N ASP A 64 8.49 4.84 28.77
CA ASP A 64 7.06 4.56 28.90
C ASP A 64 6.15 5.67 28.34
N SER A 65 6.54 6.93 28.50
CA SER A 65 5.78 8.06 27.94
C SER A 65 5.93 8.12 26.42
N LEU A 66 7.12 7.80 25.91
CA LEU A 66 7.38 7.70 24.47
C LEU A 66 6.62 6.52 23.85
N ASP A 67 6.53 5.39 24.53
CA ASP A 67 5.80 4.21 24.07
C ASP A 67 4.28 4.45 24.05
N ASN A 68 3.75 5.16 25.04
CA ASN A 68 2.35 5.58 25.04
C ASN A 68 2.05 6.56 23.91
N LEU A 69 2.92 7.55 23.68
CA LEU A 69 2.81 8.45 22.53
C LEU A 69 2.92 7.66 21.22
N ALA A 70 3.82 6.69 21.14
CA ALA A 70 3.99 5.83 19.98
C ALA A 70 2.68 5.09 19.67
N ASN A 71 2.05 4.48 20.67
CA ASN A 71 0.78 3.78 20.52
C ASN A 71 -0.36 4.71 20.07
N LEU A 72 -0.43 5.93 20.61
CA LEU A 72 -1.40 6.93 20.18
C LEU A 72 -1.18 7.34 18.72
N LEU A 73 0.06 7.66 18.34
CA LEU A 73 0.41 8.02 16.97
C LEU A 73 0.12 6.88 16.00
N LYS A 74 0.45 5.64 16.39
CA LYS A 74 0.14 4.42 15.63
C LYS A 74 -1.35 4.35 15.33
N SER A 75 -2.20 4.45 16.34
CA SER A 75 -3.65 4.25 16.19
C SER A 75 -4.36 5.41 15.52
N ILE A 76 -3.97 6.65 15.80
CA ILE A 76 -4.72 7.85 15.40
C ILE A 76 -4.22 8.42 14.07
N LEU A 77 -2.90 8.37 13.82
CA LEU A 77 -2.31 8.99 12.64
C LEU A 77 -1.88 7.95 11.61
N PHE A 78 -0.97 7.05 11.99
CA PHE A 78 -0.31 6.19 11.01
C PHE A 78 -1.23 5.10 10.48
N GLN A 79 -2.00 4.43 11.34
CA GLN A 79 -2.88 3.34 10.95
C GLN A 79 -4.00 3.81 9.99
N PRO A 80 -4.73 4.91 10.26
CA PRO A 80 -5.73 5.43 9.33
C PRO A 80 -5.10 5.98 8.05
N PHE A 81 -3.97 6.68 8.14
CA PHE A 81 -3.28 7.22 6.97
C PHE A 81 -2.85 6.12 6.00
N LEU A 82 -2.20 5.05 6.50
CA LEU A 82 -1.77 3.92 5.67
C LEU A 82 -2.97 3.21 5.04
N ASN A 83 -4.04 2.98 5.80
CA ASN A 83 -5.24 2.35 5.26
C ASN A 83 -5.91 3.23 4.20
N ASN A 84 -6.07 4.52 4.43
CA ASN A 84 -6.65 5.44 3.46
C ASN A 84 -5.82 5.49 2.17
N ALA A 85 -4.48 5.46 2.27
CA ALA A 85 -3.61 5.42 1.11
C ALA A 85 -3.75 4.10 0.32
N LEU A 86 -3.78 2.95 1.00
CA LEU A 86 -3.90 1.64 0.35
C LEU A 86 -5.31 1.34 -0.17
N GLN A 87 -6.35 1.89 0.46
CA GLN A 87 -7.73 1.80 0.00
C GLN A 87 -7.98 2.66 -1.24
N LYS A 88 -7.27 3.79 -1.40
CA LYS A 88 -7.23 4.51 -2.68
C LYS A 88 -6.62 3.67 -3.79
N GLY A 89 -5.78 2.70 -3.44
CA GLY A 89 -5.23 1.73 -4.35
C GLY A 89 -4.45 2.35 -5.51
N ILE A 90 -4.12 1.50 -6.48
CA ILE A 90 -3.48 1.88 -7.73
C ILE A 90 -4.32 1.29 -8.85
N THR A 91 -4.69 2.11 -9.82
CA THR A 91 -5.29 1.63 -11.06
C THR A 91 -4.21 0.91 -11.84
N ILE A 92 -4.38 -0.39 -12.04
CA ILE A 92 -3.54 -1.12 -13.00
C ILE A 92 -4.12 -0.78 -14.38
N ASN A 93 -3.32 -0.70 -15.42
CA ASN A 93 -3.87 -0.58 -16.77
C ASN A 93 -3.87 -1.98 -17.39
N ILE A 94 -4.88 -2.76 -17.02
CA ILE A 94 -5.13 -4.04 -17.67
C ILE A 94 -5.96 -3.72 -18.91
N PRO A 95 -5.51 -4.10 -20.13
CA PRO A 95 -6.26 -3.84 -21.36
C PRO A 95 -7.49 -4.74 -21.43
N THR A 96 -8.47 -4.52 -20.54
CA THR A 96 -9.78 -5.17 -20.55
C THR A 96 -10.56 -4.84 -21.83
N ASN A 97 -10.19 -3.73 -22.47
CA ASN A 97 -10.75 -3.25 -23.73
C ASN A 97 -9.92 -3.64 -24.96
N GLY A 98 -9.05 -4.65 -24.83
CA GLY A 98 -8.44 -5.28 -26.01
C GLY A 98 -6.94 -5.29 -26.01
N LEU A 99 -6.38 -6.48 -25.77
CA LEU A 99 -5.30 -6.95 -26.61
C LEU A 99 -5.91 -7.17 -28.01
N PHE A 100 -5.58 -6.32 -28.99
CA PHE A 100 -6.17 -6.30 -30.34
C PHE A 100 -7.68 -6.00 -30.42
N GLY A 101 -8.25 -5.25 -29.46
CA GLY A 101 -9.67 -4.85 -29.50
C GLY A 101 -10.67 -5.90 -29.01
N LEU A 102 -10.20 -7.01 -28.43
CA LEU A 102 -11.05 -8.06 -27.85
C LEU A 102 -11.41 -7.73 -26.39
N PRO A 103 -12.68 -7.57 -26.02
CA PRO A 103 -13.05 -7.43 -24.61
C PRO A 103 -12.65 -8.71 -23.84
N ILE A 104 -11.66 -8.58 -22.95
CA ILE A 104 -11.15 -9.67 -22.12
C ILE A 104 -11.65 -9.48 -20.68
N ASN A 105 -12.23 -10.55 -20.13
CA ASN A 105 -12.65 -10.58 -18.74
C ASN A 105 -11.62 -11.38 -17.93
N LEU A 106 -11.15 -10.77 -16.84
CA LEU A 106 -10.27 -11.43 -15.89
C LEU A 106 -11.10 -12.27 -14.92
N ILE A 107 -10.73 -13.53 -14.78
CA ILE A 107 -11.31 -14.47 -13.83
C ILE A 107 -10.23 -14.99 -12.89
N HIS A 108 -10.57 -15.09 -11.60
CA HIS A 108 -9.67 -15.55 -10.53
C HIS A 108 -8.27 -14.89 -10.49
N PRO A 109 -8.18 -13.57 -10.31
CA PRO A 109 -6.87 -12.92 -10.17
C PRO A 109 -6.20 -13.32 -8.84
N GLU A 110 -5.01 -13.90 -8.93
CA GLU A 110 -4.09 -14.13 -7.83
C GLU A 110 -2.99 -13.05 -7.82
N ILE A 111 -2.73 -12.48 -6.64
CA ILE A 111 -1.69 -11.47 -6.45
C ILE A 111 -0.67 -11.98 -5.46
N ARG A 112 0.61 -11.85 -5.80
CA ARG A 112 1.72 -12.20 -4.93
C ARG A 112 2.77 -11.11 -4.94
N ILE A 113 3.23 -10.73 -3.76
CA ILE A 113 4.40 -9.87 -3.61
C ILE A 113 5.62 -10.78 -3.72
N ILE A 114 6.46 -10.54 -4.72
CA ILE A 114 7.74 -11.21 -4.93
C ILE A 114 8.87 -10.21 -4.66
N GLU A 115 10.12 -10.68 -4.74
CA GLU A 115 11.27 -9.83 -4.48
C GLU A 115 11.29 -8.61 -5.43
N HIS A 116 11.04 -7.42 -4.86
CA HIS A 116 10.93 -6.12 -5.54
C HIS A 116 9.85 -6.02 -6.63
N GLY A 117 8.93 -6.98 -6.72
CA GLY A 117 7.93 -7.05 -7.78
C GLY A 117 6.54 -7.40 -7.28
N LEU A 118 5.53 -7.01 -8.05
CA LEU A 118 4.16 -7.47 -7.88
C LEU A 118 3.85 -8.48 -8.99
N TYR A 119 3.67 -9.73 -8.61
CA TYR A 119 3.22 -10.79 -9.50
C TYR A 119 1.69 -10.83 -9.50
N ILE A 120 1.11 -10.84 -10.70
CA ILE A 120 -0.34 -10.94 -10.91
C ILE A 120 -0.54 -12.07 -11.90
N ALA A 121 -1.26 -13.11 -11.47
CA ALA A 121 -1.75 -14.19 -12.32
C ALA A 121 -3.27 -14.10 -12.39
N THR A 122 -3.85 -14.40 -13.54
CA THR A 122 -5.30 -14.41 -13.73
C THR A 122 -5.62 -15.29 -14.93
N ASP A 123 -6.76 -15.97 -14.86
CA ASP A 123 -7.35 -16.58 -16.03
C ASP A 123 -8.09 -15.53 -16.85
N LEU A 124 -8.26 -15.78 -18.15
CA LEU A 124 -8.97 -14.88 -19.06
C LEU A 124 -10.09 -15.63 -19.76
N THR A 125 -11.26 -15.01 -19.85
CA THR A 125 -12.36 -15.48 -20.70
C THR A 125 -12.48 -14.58 -21.92
N ILE A 126 -12.50 -15.20 -23.11
CA ILE A 126 -12.75 -14.54 -24.40
C ILE A 126 -14.11 -15.03 -24.89
N SER A 127 -15.02 -14.11 -25.22
CA SER A 127 -16.30 -14.51 -25.81
C SER A 127 -16.12 -15.04 -27.23
N LEU A 128 -16.63 -16.24 -27.53
CA LEU A 128 -16.55 -16.85 -28.86
C LEU A 128 -17.20 -16.00 -29.95
N SER A 129 -18.19 -15.17 -29.60
CA SER A 129 -18.81 -14.20 -30.53
C SER A 129 -17.81 -13.20 -31.11
N LEU A 130 -16.69 -12.95 -30.41
CA LEU A 130 -15.63 -12.02 -30.81
C LEU A 130 -14.57 -12.69 -31.70
N LEU A 131 -14.55 -14.03 -31.73
CA LEU A 131 -13.65 -14.81 -32.57
C LEU A 131 -14.27 -15.14 -33.95
N GLY A 132 -15.45 -14.58 -34.26
CA GLY A 132 -16.12 -14.77 -35.55
C GLY A 132 -16.75 -16.16 -35.75
N VAL A 133 -16.78 -17.02 -34.73
CA VAL A 133 -17.28 -18.41 -34.83
C VAL A 133 -18.81 -18.50 -34.65
N GLY A 134 -19.52 -17.36 -34.67
CA GLY A 134 -20.98 -17.29 -34.54
C GLY A 134 -21.77 -17.31 -35.85
N GLY A 135 -21.12 -17.50 -37.01
CA GLY A 135 -21.80 -17.30 -38.30
C GLY A 135 -21.20 -18.00 -39.51
N ALA A 136 -20.45 -19.09 -39.32
CA ALA A 136 -20.11 -19.95 -40.45
C ALA A 136 -21.35 -20.78 -40.82
N ASN A 137 -22.20 -20.22 -41.68
CA ASN A 137 -23.11 -21.02 -42.50
C ASN A 137 -22.26 -21.97 -43.35
N VAL A 138 -21.93 -23.14 -42.81
CA VAL A 138 -21.44 -24.28 -43.58
C VAL A 138 -22.64 -24.79 -44.37
N LYS A 139 -22.79 -24.29 -45.60
CA LYS A 139 -23.51 -25.04 -46.63
C LYS A 139 -22.53 -26.06 -47.20
N ILE A 140 -22.77 -27.33 -46.89
CA ILE A 140 -22.29 -28.47 -47.66
C ILE A 140 -23.20 -28.60 -48.89
#